data_AF-A0A538QFW8-F1
#
_entry.id   AF-A0A538QFW8-F1
#
_cell.length_a   1.000
_cell.length_b   1.000
_cell.length_c   1.000
_cell.angle_alpha   90.00
_cell.angle_beta   90.00
_cell.angle_gamma   90.00
#
_symmetry.space_group_name_H-M   'P 1'
#
loop_
_entity.id
_entity.type
_entity.pdbx_description
1 polymer ?
#
loop_
_entity_poly.entity_id
_entity_poly.type
_entity_poly.pdbx_seq_one_letter_code
_entity_poly.pdbx_strand_id
1 'polypeptide(L)'
;MLWEMLTGEPLFRYEDANVMMWRVITQTIVRPGLVRSSGGGVAMRLLERDPARRFLHAEAAYGALAACDDASPLGRLQLERLLAERFPKQAQRTRARSLVKTPPAALPRNRWLASITYSHALSHVELLC
;
A
#
# COMPACT_ATOMS: atom_id res chain seq x y z
N MET A 1 8.97 0.59 -5.34
CA MET A 1 8.85 1.28 -4.04
C MET A 1 10.05 1.03 -3.10
N LEU A 2 10.32 -0.17 -2.56
CA LEU A 2 11.43 -0.36 -1.59
C LEU A 2 12.79 0.18 -2.05
N TRP A 3 13.15 -0.09 -3.31
CA TRP A 3 14.39 0.44 -3.90
C TRP A 3 14.47 1.97 -3.82
N GLU A 4 13.41 2.64 -4.24
CA GLU A 4 13.33 4.11 -4.33
C GLU A 4 13.38 4.75 -2.95
N MET A 5 12.81 4.08 -1.94
CA MET A 5 12.96 4.52 -0.56
C MET A 5 14.41 4.43 -0.05
N LEU A 6 15.18 3.45 -0.53
CA LEU A 6 16.58 3.26 -0.13
C LEU A 6 17.55 4.16 -0.89
N THR A 7 17.27 4.47 -2.16
CA THR A 7 18.19 5.19 -3.05
C THR A 7 17.75 6.63 -3.36
N GLY A 8 16.49 6.97 -3.12
CA GLY A 8 15.88 8.23 -3.55
C GLY A 8 15.55 8.29 -5.04
N GLU A 9 15.83 7.23 -5.80
CA GLU A 9 15.74 7.21 -7.26
C GLU A 9 14.92 6.02 -7.77
N PRO A 10 14.15 6.18 -8.87
CA PRO A 10 13.45 5.08 -9.51
C PRO A 10 14.44 4.04 -10.04
N LEU A 11 14.16 2.75 -9.79
CA LEU A 11 14.98 1.65 -10.29
C LEU A 11 14.98 1.57 -11.83
N PHE A 12 13.79 1.76 -12.41
CA PHE A 12 13.59 1.82 -13.85
C PHE A 12 12.88 3.13 -14.17
N ARG A 13 13.50 3.98 -14.99
CA ARG A 13 12.86 5.20 -15.51
C ARG A 13 12.00 4.85 -16.72
N TYR A 14 10.83 5.46 -16.78
CA TYR A 14 9.89 5.28 -17.88
C TYR A 14 10.15 6.35 -18.94
N GLU A 15 10.59 5.90 -20.12
CA GLU A 15 10.68 6.73 -21.33
C GLU A 15 9.96 6.02 -22.48
N ASP A 16 10.24 4.72 -22.65
CA ASP A 16 9.60 3.83 -23.62
C ASP A 16 9.37 2.44 -23.01
N ALA A 17 8.23 1.81 -23.33
CA ALA A 17 7.81 0.53 -22.74
C ALA A 17 8.68 -0.66 -23.19
N ASN A 18 9.11 -0.70 -24.45
CA ASN A 18 10.00 -1.75 -24.96
C ASN A 18 11.39 -1.61 -24.34
N VAL A 19 11.92 -0.38 -24.28
CA VAL A 19 13.20 -0.10 -23.62
C VAL A 19 13.14 -0.45 -22.13
N MET A 20 12.03 -0.16 -21.46
CA MET A 20 11.81 -0.52 -20.06
C MET A 20 11.77 -2.03 -19.86
N MET A 21 11.02 -2.76 -20.68
CA MET A 21 10.96 -4.23 -20.64
C MET A 21 12.36 -4.84 -20.79
N TRP A 22 13.11 -4.39 -21.79
CA TRP A 22 14.49 -4.83 -22.01
C TRP A 22 15.38 -4.54 -20.80
N ARG A 23 15.26 -3.37 -20.17
CA ARG A 23 16.00 -3.03 -18.95
C ARG A 23 15.65 -3.95 -17.79
N VAL A 24 14.37 -4.23 -17.56
CA VAL A 24 13.94 -5.17 -16.50
C VAL A 24 14.61 -6.53 -16.67
N ILE A 25 14.73 -7.00 -17.91
CA ILE A 25 15.27 -8.32 -18.23
C ILE A 25 16.81 -8.35 -18.28
N THR A 26 17.47 -7.26 -18.67
CA THR A 26 18.91 -7.28 -19.01
C THR A 26 19.78 -6.43 -18.10
N GLN A 27 19.24 -5.36 -17.50
CA GLN A 27 20.01 -4.44 -16.67
C GLN A 27 20.47 -5.08 -15.36
N THR A 28 21.79 -5.12 -15.15
CA THR A 28 22.36 -5.53 -13.87
C THR A 28 22.02 -4.50 -12.80
N ILE A 29 21.35 -4.94 -11.74
CA ILE A 29 20.96 -4.08 -10.61
C ILE A 29 22.16 -4.02 -9.65
N VAL A 30 22.75 -2.84 -9.51
CA VAL A 30 23.92 -2.65 -8.62
C VAL A 30 23.43 -2.42 -7.20
N ARG A 31 23.94 -3.18 -6.23
CA ARG A 31 23.57 -2.99 -4.83
C ARG A 31 23.74 -1.52 -4.41
N PRO A 32 22.73 -0.88 -3.80
CA PRO A 32 22.81 0.51 -3.42
C PRO A 32 23.93 0.73 -2.39
N GLY A 33 24.99 1.44 -2.80
CA GLY A 33 26.21 1.63 -2.02
C GLY A 33 26.10 2.62 -0.86
N LEU A 34 25.08 3.49 -0.88
CA LEU A 34 24.84 4.46 0.20
C LEU A 34 24.36 3.81 1.51
N VAL A 35 24.00 2.52 1.48
CA VAL A 35 23.42 1.86 2.63
C VAL A 35 24.11 0.52 2.86
N ARG A 36 25.03 0.49 3.84
CA ARG A 36 25.34 -0.74 4.58
C ARG A 36 24.15 -1.15 5.48
N SER A 37 22.92 -0.80 5.08
CA SER A 37 21.71 -1.31 5.71
C SER A 37 21.54 -2.77 5.38
N SER A 38 21.02 -3.50 6.36
CA SER A 38 20.48 -4.83 6.17
C SER A 38 19.35 -4.84 5.11
N GLY A 39 18.59 -3.75 4.99
CA GLY A 39 17.50 -3.59 4.01
C GLY A 39 17.94 -3.65 2.53
N GLY A 40 19.16 -3.22 2.20
CA GLY A 40 19.68 -3.30 0.82
C GLY A 40 19.82 -4.74 0.32
N GLY A 41 20.20 -5.68 1.20
CA GLY A 41 20.29 -7.11 0.84
C GLY A 41 18.92 -7.72 0.55
N VAL A 42 17.92 -7.34 1.33
CA VAL A 42 16.52 -7.80 1.13
C VAL A 42 15.96 -7.27 -0.18
N ALA A 43 16.19 -5.99 -0.50
CA ALA A 43 15.81 -5.40 -1.78
C ALA A 43 16.46 -6.14 -2.97
N MET A 44 17.76 -6.45 -2.88
CA MET A 44 18.46 -7.22 -3.91
C MET A 44 17.85 -8.62 -4.11
N ARG A 45 17.51 -9.32 -3.02
CA ARG A 45 16.91 -10.66 -3.10
C ARG A 45 15.47 -10.64 -3.64
N LEU A 46 14.70 -9.58 -3.40
CA LEU A 46 13.38 -9.39 -4.02
C LEU A 46 13.48 -9.19 -5.54
N LEU A 47 14.55 -8.53 -6.00
CA LEU A 47 14.80 -8.21 -7.41
C LEU A 47 15.58 -9.29 -8.16
N GLU A 48 16.00 -10.35 -7.47
CA GLU A 48 16.76 -11.46 -8.04
C GLU A 48 16.01 -12.08 -9.22
N ARG A 49 16.71 -12.35 -10.33
CA ARG A 49 16.06 -12.85 -11.57
C ARG A 49 15.74 -14.33 -11.48
N ASP A 50 16.62 -15.08 -10.84
CA ASP A 50 16.42 -16.49 -10.60
C ASP A 50 15.35 -16.69 -9.51
N PRO A 51 14.18 -17.26 -9.86
CA PRO A 51 13.11 -17.51 -8.89
C PRO A 51 13.56 -18.41 -7.73
N ALA A 52 14.51 -19.32 -7.95
CA ALA A 52 15.01 -20.21 -6.90
C ALA A 52 15.84 -19.45 -5.84
N ARG A 53 16.41 -18.30 -6.22
CA ARG A 53 17.21 -17.44 -5.32
C ARG A 53 16.39 -16.29 -4.74
N ARG A 54 15.25 -15.95 -5.37
CA ARG A 54 14.26 -14.99 -4.86
C ARG A 54 13.58 -15.51 -3.58
N PHE A 55 12.92 -14.62 -2.84
CA PHE A 55 12.04 -15.05 -1.76
C PHE A 55 10.90 -15.91 -2.30
N LEU A 56 10.73 -17.09 -1.72
CA LEU A 56 9.71 -18.05 -2.14
C LEU A 56 8.29 -17.52 -1.89
N HIS A 57 8.08 -16.82 -0.77
CA HIS A 57 6.79 -16.29 -0.35
C HIS A 57 6.91 -14.88 0.24
N ALA A 58 5.80 -14.16 0.28
CA ALA A 58 5.73 -12.79 0.79
C ALA A 58 6.08 -12.72 2.29
N GLU A 59 5.68 -13.73 3.06
CA GLU A 59 5.95 -13.86 4.49
C GLU A 59 7.45 -13.96 4.77
N ALA A 60 8.19 -14.66 3.92
CA ALA A 60 9.64 -14.78 4.05
C ALA A 60 10.34 -13.43 3.79
N ALA A 61 9.85 -12.67 2.82
CA ALA A 61 10.34 -11.32 2.59
C ALA A 61 9.99 -10.38 3.75
N TYR A 62 8.77 -10.46 4.28
CA TYR A 62 8.36 -9.68 5.44
C TYR A 62 9.20 -9.99 6.68
N GLY A 63 9.44 -11.28 6.97
CA GLY A 63 10.31 -11.70 8.06
C GLY A 63 11.74 -11.18 7.91
N ALA A 64 12.29 -11.21 6.69
CA ALA A 64 13.61 -10.65 6.41
C ALA A 64 13.66 -9.12 6.59
N LEU A 65 12.60 -8.40 6.19
CA LEU A 65 12.47 -6.96 6.43
C LEU A 65 12.36 -6.64 7.92
N ALA A 66 11.57 -7.40 8.67
CA ALA A 66 11.39 -7.21 10.11
C ALA A 66 12.67 -7.51 10.92
N ALA A 67 13.55 -8.38 10.40
CA ALA A 67 14.83 -8.70 10.99
C ALA A 67 15.96 -7.72 10.63
N CYS A 68 15.69 -6.73 9.77
CA CYS A 68 16.68 -5.70 9.45
C CYS A 68 16.88 -4.77 10.65
N ASP A 69 18.13 -4.48 11.01
CA ASP A 69 18.47 -3.57 12.12
C ASP A 69 17.86 -2.16 11.97
N ASP A 70 17.64 -1.72 10.73
CA ASP A 70 17.02 -0.43 10.41
C ASP A 70 15.48 -0.45 10.56
N ALA A 71 14.88 -1.64 10.68
CA ALA A 71 13.45 -1.81 10.87
C ALA A 71 13.10 -1.66 12.35
N SER A 72 12.73 -0.45 12.75
CA SER A 72 12.22 -0.21 14.11
C SER A 72 10.79 -0.75 14.25
N PRO A 73 10.51 -1.67 15.20
CA PRO A 73 9.14 -2.12 15.47
C PRO A 73 8.25 -0.99 16.00
N LEU A 74 8.86 0.08 16.53
CA LEU A 74 8.18 1.31 16.97
C LEU A 74 8.34 2.45 15.96
N GLY A 75 8.75 2.16 14.72
CA GLY A 75 9.10 3.17 13.73
C GLY A 75 7.98 4.19 13.50
N ARG A 76 6.72 3.74 13.52
CA ARG A 76 5.56 4.64 13.44
C ARG A 76 5.50 5.62 14.61
N LEU A 77 5.64 5.14 15.84
CA LEU A 77 5.62 6.00 17.04
C LEU A 77 6.81 6.96 17.05
N GLN A 78 7.99 6.51 16.62
CA GLN A 78 9.18 7.35 16.50
C GLN A 78 8.99 8.44 15.45
N LEU A 79 8.42 8.10 14.28
CA LEU A 79 8.08 9.07 13.25
C LEU A 79 7.05 10.09 13.74
N GLU A 80 5.99 9.64 14.41
CA GLU A 80 4.97 10.53 14.99
C GLU A 80 5.59 11.50 16.01
N ARG A 81 6.54 11.03 16.84
CA ARG A 81 7.30 11.90 17.76
C ARG A 81 8.15 12.92 17.02
N LEU A 82 8.97 12.49 16.05
CA LEU A 82 9.83 13.37 15.26
C LEU A 82 9.02 14.42 14.48
N LEU A 83 7.87 14.03 13.92
CA LEU A 83 6.97 14.95 13.24
C LEU A 83 6.33 15.93 14.23
N ALA A 84 5.96 15.50 15.44
CA ALA A 84 5.42 16.39 16.46
C ALA A 84 6.45 17.41 16.97
N GLU A 85 7.71 16.99 17.13
CA GLU A 85 8.83 17.86 17.51
C GLU A 85 9.12 18.90 16.41
N ARG A 86 9.17 18.46 15.16
CA ARG A 86 9.51 19.32 14.02
C ARG A 86 8.36 20.25 13.58
N PHE A 87 7.12 19.81 13.77
CA PHE A 87 5.91 20.48 13.28
C PHE A 87 4.81 20.59 14.36
N PRO A 88 5.05 21.34 15.44
CA PRO A 88 4.16 21.35 16.62
C PRO A 88 2.74 21.83 16.32
N LYS A 89 2.58 22.82 15.42
CA LYS A 89 1.27 23.38 15.04
C LYS A 89 0.39 22.37 14.28
N GLN A 90 0.98 21.52 13.44
CA GLN A 90 0.24 20.49 12.71
C GLN A 90 -0.11 19.28 13.59
N ALA A 91 0.76 18.91 14.52
CA ALA A 91 0.51 17.80 15.45
C ALA A 91 -0.71 18.06 16.36
N GLN A 92 -0.90 19.30 16.81
CA GLN A 92 -2.08 19.69 17.61
C GLN A 92 -3.41 19.52 16.84
N ARG A 93 -3.44 19.85 15.55
CA ARG A 93 -4.62 19.69 14.69
C ARG A 93 -5.02 18.23 14.51
N THR A 94 -4.06 17.33 14.33
CA THR A 94 -4.32 15.89 14.15
C THR A 94 -4.92 15.27 15.41
N ARG A 95 -4.42 15.63 16.60
CA ARG A 95 -4.97 15.16 17.89
C ARG A 95 -6.42 15.62 18.10
N ALA A 96 -6.70 16.89 17.81
CA ALA A 96 -8.06 17.44 17.90
C ALA A 96 -9.05 16.71 16.97
N ARG A 97 -8.61 16.31 15.76
CA ARG A 97 -9.45 15.57 14.81
C ARG A 97 -9.69 14.12 15.21
N SER A 98 -8.74 13.46 15.87
CA SER A 98 -8.89 12.08 16.35
C SER A 98 -9.88 11.98 17.52
N LEU A 99 -9.95 13.01 18.37
CA LEU A 99 -10.90 13.10 19.49
C LEU A 99 -12.36 13.30 19.03
N VAL A 100 -12.59 13.78 17.80
CA VAL A 100 -13.93 14.01 17.25
C VAL A 100 -14.54 12.73 16.63
N LYS A 101 -13.80 11.63 16.57
CA LYS A 101 -14.29 10.37 16.01
C LYS A 101 -14.95 9.48 17.07
N THR A 102 -15.94 10.01 17.79
CA THR A 102 -16.97 9.16 18.41
C THR A 102 -17.81 8.59 17.26
N PRO A 103 -17.89 7.27 17.07
CA PRO A 103 -18.74 6.72 16.01
C PRO A 103 -20.20 7.07 16.31
N PRO A 104 -20.96 7.64 15.35
CA PRO A 104 -22.41 7.72 15.50
C PRO A 104 -22.97 6.30 15.62
N ALA A 105 -23.94 6.15 16.52
CA ALA A 105 -24.60 4.90 16.87
C ALA A 105 -24.91 4.03 15.64
N ALA A 106 -24.70 2.72 15.80
CA ALA A 106 -24.91 1.70 14.79
C ALA A 106 -26.32 1.80 14.16
N LEU A 107 -26.38 1.94 12.84
CA LEU A 107 -27.61 1.75 12.06
C LEU A 107 -27.89 0.24 11.88
N PRO A 108 -29.15 -0.20 11.94
CA PRO A 108 -29.50 -1.62 11.79
C PRO A 108 -29.16 -2.15 10.39
N ARG A 109 -28.63 -3.38 10.40
CA ARG A 109 -28.04 -4.11 9.29
C ARG A 109 -29.12 -4.91 8.55
N ASN A 110 -29.93 -4.26 7.70
CA ASN A 110 -30.82 -4.93 6.73
C ASN A 110 -31.58 -3.94 5.83
N ARG A 111 -31.01 -3.58 4.67
CA ARG A 111 -31.71 -2.79 3.62
C ARG A 111 -31.55 -3.38 2.21
N TRP A 112 -31.46 -4.71 2.09
CA TRP A 112 -31.20 -5.40 0.82
C TRP A 112 -32.32 -6.34 0.33
N LEU A 113 -33.57 -6.20 0.81
CA LEU A 113 -34.70 -7.02 0.33
C LEU A 113 -36.00 -6.21 0.04
N ALA A 114 -35.89 -4.99 -0.48
CA ALA A 114 -37.09 -4.19 -0.84
C ALA A 114 -37.08 -3.66 -2.29
N SER A 115 -36.39 -4.34 -3.22
CA SER A 115 -36.40 -3.93 -4.63
C SER A 115 -36.46 -5.09 -5.62
N ILE A 116 -36.99 -6.24 -5.20
CA ILE A 116 -37.51 -7.25 -6.12
C ILE A 116 -39.03 -7.19 -6.02
N THR A 117 -39.69 -7.12 -7.18
CA THR A 117 -41.13 -6.98 -7.46
C THR A 117 -41.76 -5.59 -7.30
N TYR A 118 -41.57 -4.73 -8.30
CA TYR A 118 -42.69 -3.95 -8.86
C TYR A 118 -42.40 -3.61 -10.33
N SER A 119 -42.59 -4.60 -11.19
CA SER A 119 -42.66 -4.42 -12.64
C SER A 119 -43.60 -5.47 -13.20
N HIS A 120 -44.89 -5.31 -12.93
CA HIS A 120 -45.99 -5.78 -13.76
C HIS A 120 -47.31 -5.27 -13.17
N ALA A 121 -48.26 -4.93 -14.06
CA ALA A 121 -49.64 -4.53 -13.82
C ALA A 121 -49.90 -3.04 -13.51
N LEU A 122 -50.09 -2.24 -14.56
CA LEU A 122 -51.41 -1.68 -14.93
C LEU A 122 -51.25 -0.64 -16.04
N SER A 123 -51.47 -1.04 -17.29
CA SER A 123 -51.86 -0.14 -18.38
C SER A 123 -52.84 -0.90 -19.27
N HIS A 124 -54.05 -0.31 -19.37
CA HIS A 124 -55.26 -0.72 -20.12
C HIS A 124 -56.10 -1.84 -19.48
N VAL A 125 -57.26 -1.58 -18.86
CA VAL A 125 -58.50 -0.88 -19.32
C VAL A 125 -59.02 -1.56 -20.60
N GLU A 126 -59.82 -2.61 -20.43
CA GLU A 126 -61.29 -2.63 -20.61
C GLU A 126 -61.76 -2.37 -22.05
N LEU A 127 -62.39 -3.36 -22.69
CA LEU A 127 -63.84 -3.38 -22.96
C LEU A 127 -64.27 -4.60 -23.80
N LEU A 128 -65.51 -5.01 -23.55
CA LEU A 128 -66.21 -6.16 -24.10
C LEU A 128 -66.42 -6.10 -25.62
N CYS A 129 -66.26 -7.27 -26.28
CA CYS A 129 -67.18 -7.95 -27.20
C CYS A 129 -66.46 -9.13 -27.86
#